data_AF-A0AAW9EH04-F1
#
_entry.id   AF-A0AAW9EH04-F1
#
_cell.length_a   1.000
_cell.length_b   1.000
_cell.length_c   1.000
_cell.angle_alpha   90.00
_cell.angle_beta   90.00
_cell.angle_gamma   90.00
#
_symmetry.space_group_name_H-M   'P 1'
#
loop_
_entity.id
_entity.type
_entity.pdbx_description
1 polymer ?
#
loop_
_entity_poly.entity_id
_entity_poly.type
_entity_poly.pdbx_seq_one_letter_code
_entity_poly.pdbx_strand_id
1 'polypeptide(L)' 'MSHPALTRLRALRYFAVMPSLPPPLSDWLLLEDSMTQRFEQQGKQVTVTLVNEGYIGRDALTDEAALLPDEPRYWLREII' A
#
# COMPACT_ATOMS: atom_id res chain seq x y z
N MET A 1 14.13 -0.07 12.62
CA MET A 1 13.44 -1.36 12.39
C MET A 1 12.12 -1.06 11.71
N SER A 2 11.78 -1.75 10.62
CA SER A 2 10.51 -1.53 9.90
C SER A 2 9.32 -1.98 10.77
N HIS A 3 8.18 -1.29 10.68
CA HIS A 3 6.98 -1.59 11.45
C HIS A 3 6.44 -2.99 11.07
N PRO A 4 6.00 -3.84 12.01
CA PRO A 4 5.60 -5.23 11.71
C PRO A 4 4.52 -5.36 10.62
N ALA A 5 3.60 -4.39 10.53
CA ALA A 5 2.58 -4.39 9.48
C ALA A 5 3.18 -4.19 8.08
N LEU A 6 4.22 -3.35 7.94
CA LEU A 6 4.90 -3.14 6.66
C LEU A 6 5.72 -4.36 6.25
N THR A 7 6.36 -5.03 7.21
CA THR A 7 7.01 -6.32 6.95
C THR A 7 6.01 -7.36 6.44
N ARG A 8 4.79 -7.41 7.01
CA ARG A 8 3.73 -8.30 6.51
C ARG A 8 3.21 -7.88 5.14
N LEU A 9 3.03 -6.58 4.89
CA LEU A 9 2.60 -6.04 3.61
C LEU A 9 3.55 -6.44 2.49
N ARG A 10 4.87 -6.25 2.69
CA ARG A 10 5.91 -6.66 1.74
C ARG A 10 6.04 -8.17 1.55
N ALA A 11 5.52 -8.96 2.48
CA ALA A 11 5.53 -10.42 2.38
C ALA A 11 4.28 -10.97 1.67
N LEU A 12 3.32 -10.12 1.27
CA LEU A 12 2.16 -10.55 0.50
C LEU A 12 2.58 -11.05 -0.88
N ARG A 13 1.82 -12.03 -1.38
CA ARG A 13 1.92 -12.48 -2.77
C ARG A 13 0.71 -11.99 -3.53
N TYR A 14 0.93 -11.10 -4.48
CA TYR A 14 -0.13 -10.55 -5.31
C TYR A 14 -0.39 -11.45 -6.52
N PHE A 15 -1.67 -11.63 -6.83
CA PHE A 15 -2.14 -12.33 -8.01
C PHE A 15 -3.07 -11.40 -8.80
N ALA A 16 -3.01 -11.48 -10.12
CA ALA A 16 -3.84 -10.62 -10.97
C ALA A 16 -5.34 -10.97 -10.94
N VAL A 17 -5.69 -12.17 -10.45
CA VAL A 17 -7.08 -12.65 -10.41
C VAL A 17 -7.68 -12.37 -9.04
N MET A 18 -8.77 -11.61 -9.01
CA MET A 18 -9.55 -11.39 -7.80
C MET A 18 -10.35 -12.65 -7.46
N PRO A 19 -10.29 -13.17 -6.22
CA PRO A 19 -11.16 -14.25 -5.79
C PRO A 19 -12.63 -13.79 -5.78
N SER A 20 -13.56 -14.76 -5.84
CA SER A 20 -14.98 -14.46 -5.64
C SER A 20 -15.21 -14.00 -4.19
N LEU A 21 -15.59 -12.74 -4.03
CA LEU A 21 -15.85 -12.10 -2.74
C LEU A 21 -17.26 -11.51 -2.70
N PRO A 22 -17.91 -11.45 -1.52
CA PRO A 22 -19.14 -10.71 -1.35
C PRO A 22 -18.98 -9.23 -1.76
N PRO A 23 -20.00 -8.60 -2.37
CA PRO A 23 -19.91 -7.22 -2.86
C PRO A 23 -19.36 -6.21 -1.85
N PRO A 24 -19.78 -6.23 -0.56
CA PRO A 24 -19.25 -5.28 0.40
C PRO A 24 -17.73 -5.35 0.56
N LEU A 25 -17.13 -6.54 0.47
CA LEU A 25 -15.67 -6.71 0.60
C LEU A 25 -14.92 -6.33 -0.67
N SER A 26 -15.43 -6.70 -1.85
CA SER A 26 -14.83 -6.29 -3.11
C SER A 26 -14.88 -4.77 -3.26
N ASP A 27 -15.95 -4.12 -2.81
CA ASP A 27 -16.08 -2.67 -2.87
C ASP A 27 -14.99 -1.96 -2.07
N TRP A 28 -14.53 -2.53 -0.94
CA TRP A 28 -13.40 -1.99 -0.18
C TRP A 28 -12.07 -2.16 -0.92
N LEU A 29 -11.83 -3.33 -1.53
CA LEU A 29 -10.57 -3.65 -2.20
C LEU A 29 -10.40 -2.97 -3.56
N LEU A 30 -11.51 -2.70 -4.25
CA LEU A 30 -11.54 -2.12 -5.60
C LEU A 30 -11.87 -0.62 -5.61
N LEU A 31 -11.84 0.05 -4.45
CA LEU A 31 -12.01 1.50 -4.41
C LEU A 31 -10.90 2.20 -5.22
N GLU A 32 -11.29 3.06 -6.16
CA GLU A 32 -10.37 3.85 -7.00
C GLU A 32 -9.88 5.14 -6.31
N ASP A 33 -9.67 5.08 -4.99
CA ASP A 33 -9.14 6.17 -4.15
C ASP A 33 -8.47 5.58 -2.89
N SER A 34 -7.78 6.43 -2.12
CA SER A 34 -7.26 6.08 -0.80
C SER A 34 -8.36 5.73 0.20
N MET A 35 -7.99 4.97 1.24
CA MET A 35 -8.92 4.58 2.30
C MET A 35 -9.32 5.72 3.24
N THR A 36 -8.68 6.91 3.16
CA THR A 36 -8.83 8.00 4.14
C THR A 36 -10.28 8.41 4.32
N GLN A 37 -10.92 8.93 3.27
CA GLN A 37 -12.31 9.41 3.35
C GLN A 37 -13.28 8.28 3.69
N ARG A 38 -13.03 7.07 3.19
CA ARG A 38 -13.91 5.91 3.42
C ARG A 38 -13.86 5.42 4.86
N PHE A 39 -12.69 5.48 5.51
CA PHE A 39 -12.56 5.24 6.95
C PHE A 39 -13.21 6.36 7.77
N GLU A 40 -13.10 7.62 7.33
CA GLU A 40 -13.76 8.75 8.01
C GLU A 40 -15.30 8.64 7.97
N GLN A 41 -15.86 8.14 6.88
CA GLN A 41 -17.30 7.84 6.75
C GLN A 41 -17.78 6.77 7.76
N GLN A 42 -16.88 6.02 8.40
CA GLN A 42 -17.21 5.12 9.53
C GLN A 42 -17.31 5.86 10.88
N GLY A 43 -17.27 7.19 10.87
CA GLY A 43 -17.31 8.02 12.08
C GLY A 43 -16.03 7.96 12.91
N LYS A 44 -14.87 7.75 12.24
CA LYS A 44 -13.55 7.68 12.87
C LYS A 44 -12.67 8.82 12.37
N GLN A 45 -11.86 9.39 13.26
CA GLN A 45 -10.79 10.28 12.84
C GLN A 45 -9.63 9.43 12.32
N VAL A 46 -9.21 9.67 11.08
CA VAL A 46 -8.05 9.02 10.48
C VAL A 46 -6.83 9.90 10.72
N THR A 47 -5.73 9.28 11.16
CA THR A 47 -4.45 9.95 11.37
C THR A 47 -3.35 9.14 10.72
N VAL A 48 -2.28 9.80 10.28
CA VAL A 48 -1.13 9.15 9.64
C VAL A 48 0.02 9.03 10.64
N THR A 49 0.52 7.82 10.81
CA THR A 49 1.81 7.57 11.46
C THR A 49 2.87 7.36 10.38
N LEU A 50 3.78 8.33 10.24
CA LEU A 50 4.88 8.21 9.28
C LEU A 50 5.92 7.21 9.79
N VAL A 51 6.17 6.15 9.03
CA VAL A 51 7.19 5.14 9.38
C VAL A 51 8.49 5.39 8.62
N ASN A 52 8.38 5.70 7.33
CA ASN A 52 9.52 5.97 6.47
C ASN A 52 9.08 6.85 5.30
N GLU A 53 9.91 7.81 4.91
CA GLU A 53 9.67 8.64 3.75
C GLU A 53 10.97 9.19 3.17
N GLY A 54 11.19 8.98 1.87
CA GLY A 54 12.36 9.51 1.19
C GLY A 54 12.68 8.81 -0.13
N TYR A 55 13.72 9.32 -0.79
CA TYR A 55 14.22 8.71 -2.02
C TYR A 55 15.01 7.42 -1.73
N ILE A 56 14.71 6.37 -2.49
CA ILE A 56 15.43 5.09 -2.49
C ILE A 56 15.97 4.79 -3.89
N GLY A 57 17.03 3.99 -3.96
CA GLY A 57 17.53 3.42 -5.20
C GLY A 57 16.65 2.27 -5.69
N ARG A 58 16.85 1.86 -6.96
CA ARG A 58 16.12 0.75 -7.57
C ARG A 58 16.36 -0.59 -6.86
N ASP A 59 17.54 -0.78 -6.28
CA ASP A 59 17.95 -1.95 -5.51
C ASP A 59 17.13 -2.17 -4.22
N ALA A 60 16.49 -1.11 -3.72
CA ALA A 60 15.61 -1.19 -2.57
C ALA A 60 14.14 -1.50 -2.91
N LEU A 61 13.77 -1.47 -4.19
CA LEU A 61 12.46 -1.93 -4.66
C LEU A 61 12.42 -3.47 -4.65
N THR A 62 11.24 -4.02 -4.34
CA THR A 62 11.01 -5.47 -4.39
C THR A 62 10.22 -5.80 -5.64
N ASP A 63 9.00 -6.32 -5.50
CA ASP A 63 8.13 -6.69 -6.62
C ASP A 63 7.70 -5.45 -7.44
N GLU A 64 7.77 -4.26 -6.86
CA GLU A 64 7.42 -2.99 -7.52
C GLU A 64 8.36 -2.64 -8.67
N ALA A 65 9.61 -3.13 -8.66
CA ALA A 65 10.61 -2.81 -9.68
C ALA A 65 10.19 -3.27 -11.09
N ALA A 66 9.34 -4.30 -11.18
CA ALA A 66 8.80 -4.81 -12.44
C ALA A 66 7.59 -4.00 -12.96
N LEU A 67 6.99 -3.16 -12.11
CA LEU A 67 5.78 -2.38 -12.40
C LEU A 67 6.07 -0.89 -12.66
N LEU A 68 7.30 -0.45 -12.40
CA LEU A 68 7.71 0.95 -12.50
C LEU A 68 8.74 1.15 -13.63
N PRO A 69 8.82 2.37 -14.21
CA PRO A 69 9.89 2.73 -15.14
C PRO A 69 11.28 2.58 -14.53
N ASP A 70 12.30 2.39 -15.37
CA ASP A 70 13.70 2.32 -14.93
C ASP A 70 14.26 3.72 -14.67
N GLU A 71 14.26 4.12 -13.40
CA GLU A 71 14.65 5.44 -12.94
C GLU A 71 15.71 5.31 -11.83
N PRO A 72 16.60 6.31 -11.65
CA PRO A 72 17.67 6.22 -10.68
C PRO A 72 17.18 6.31 -9.23
N ARG A 73 16.00 6.91 -8.99
CA ARG A 73 15.43 7.12 -7.65
C ARG A 73 13.92 7.03 -7.66
N TYR A 74 13.37 6.48 -6.57
CA TYR A 74 11.94 6.37 -6.32
C TYR A 74 11.59 7.01 -4.99
N TRP A 75 10.43 7.65 -4.88
CA TRP A 75 9.94 8.16 -3.60
C TRP A 75 9.19 7.05 -2.86
N LEU A 76 9.76 6.56 -1.76
CA LEU A 76 9.11 5.61 -0.88
C LEU A 76 8.40 6.38 0.24
N ARG A 77 7.13 6.05 0.48
CA ARG A 77 6.36 6.54 1.63
C ARG A 77 5.65 5.37 2.29
N GLU A 78 6.00 5.09 3.54
CA GLU A 78 5.41 4.03 4.34
C GLU A 78 4.72 4.63 5.57
N ILE A 79 3.45 4.26 5.75
CA ILE A 79 2.57 4.83 6.78
C ILE A 79 1.75 3.74 7.46
N ILE A 80 1.25 4.06 8.65
CA ILE A 80 0.21 3.33 9.39
C ILE A 80 -0.95 4.27 9.69
#